data_AF-A0A5C6RU98-F1
#
_entry.id   AF-A0A5C6RU98-F1
#
_cell.length_a   1.000
_cell.length_b   1.000
_cell.length_c   1.000
_cell.angle_alpha   90.00
_cell.angle_beta   90.00
_cell.angle_gamma   90.00
#
_symmetry.space_group_name_H-M   'P 1'
#
loop_
_entity.id
_entity.type
_entity.pdbx_description
1 polymer ?
#
loop_
_entity_poly.entity_id
_entity_poly.type
_entity_poly.pdbx_seq_one_letter_code
_entity_poly.pdbx_strand_id
1 'polypeptide(L)'
;MAPHLEPLASKLFIRQLRLHSIKYGQLLAMKNKLTLSIIALYLLTAARLHAQSTAALQDFRLAGDARPSGGDCIQLTPDLEWSSGSIWYQKAISLEANFDMELRLMLGCKDEKGADGMVFVFHPHAERTGYRGEGMGFAGLYPSLGLEVDTWENGHLGDPAADHVALLRDGNVHHAYGLTPPKAIANLEDCREHPLRITWDAEQMLFQVKIDGRTVVSYRENLIAEVFNGNPDVYWGITSATGAYNNAHKVCVEKLDFTLSDDRQELELRGLKLQQLKQGEFITLERIQFESGSDILTPEGRQELDELARIMKGRPKLHLDIIGHTDGIGDADANLALSKRRANAVAKYLREKGIPGKRLKPEGAGEGYPTHTNSTPEGRKKNRRVEFRLIKPIV
;
A
#
# COMPACT_ATOMS: atom_id res chain seq x y z
N MET A 1 59.64 -40.94 67.64
CA MET A 1 58.80 -39.73 67.54
C MET A 1 59.24 -38.93 66.34
N ALA A 2 58.44 -38.90 65.28
CA ALA A 2 58.49 -37.93 64.19
C ALA A 2 57.16 -38.03 63.43
N PRO A 3 56.38 -36.95 63.26
CA PRO A 3 55.27 -36.95 62.32
C PRO A 3 55.68 -36.32 60.98
N HIS A 4 55.26 -37.00 59.92
CA HIS A 4 55.42 -36.64 58.51
C HIS A 4 54.63 -35.38 58.15
N LEU A 5 55.33 -34.41 57.56
CA LEU A 5 54.76 -33.32 56.78
C LEU A 5 54.37 -33.84 55.38
N GLU A 6 53.07 -33.95 55.10
CA GLU A 6 52.60 -33.99 53.70
C GLU A 6 52.87 -32.61 53.05
N PRO A 7 53.43 -32.55 51.82
CA PRO A 7 53.75 -31.27 51.21
C PRO A 7 52.48 -30.59 50.69
N LEU A 8 52.12 -29.47 51.32
CA LEU A 8 51.05 -28.53 50.93
C LEU A 8 51.06 -28.17 49.43
N ALA A 9 52.22 -28.26 48.75
CA ALA A 9 52.37 -28.03 47.32
C ALA A 9 51.53 -29.00 46.45
N SER A 10 51.39 -30.28 46.84
CA SER A 10 50.64 -31.28 46.06
C SER A 10 49.14 -31.02 46.07
N LYS A 11 48.59 -30.62 47.23
CA LYS A 11 47.16 -30.30 47.37
C LYS A 11 46.77 -29.02 46.62
N LEU A 12 47.64 -27.99 46.59
CA LEU A 12 47.38 -26.78 45.80
C LEU A 12 47.45 -27.04 44.29
N PHE A 13 48.41 -27.85 43.83
CA PHE A 13 48.58 -28.17 42.41
C PHE A 13 47.41 -28.99 41.86
N ILE A 14 46.95 -30.00 42.61
CA ILE A 14 45.76 -30.80 42.23
C ILE A 14 44.49 -29.93 42.22
N ARG A 15 44.37 -28.96 43.13
CA ARG A 15 43.22 -28.04 43.17
C ARG A 15 43.24 -27.05 41.98
N GLN A 16 44.42 -26.55 41.58
CA GLN A 16 44.57 -25.70 40.40
C GLN A 16 44.30 -26.46 39.08
N LEU A 17 44.73 -27.72 38.97
CA LEU A 17 44.44 -28.56 37.80
C LEU A 17 42.94 -28.87 37.66
N ARG A 18 42.24 -29.16 38.77
CA ARG A 18 40.78 -29.34 38.76
C ARG A 18 40.03 -28.05 38.37
N LEU A 19 40.48 -26.89 38.85
CA LEU A 19 39.87 -25.60 38.47
C LEU A 19 40.10 -25.27 37.00
N HIS A 20 41.27 -25.60 36.45
CA HIS A 20 41.54 -25.44 35.02
C HIS A 20 40.72 -26.41 34.16
N SER A 21 40.57 -27.68 34.56
CA SER A 21 39.76 -28.65 33.80
C SER A 21 38.26 -28.30 33.80
N ILE A 22 37.74 -27.76 34.90
CA ILE A 22 36.35 -27.29 35.00
C ILE A 22 36.14 -26.07 34.09
N LYS A 23 37.06 -25.09 34.11
CA LYS A 23 36.98 -23.93 33.21
C LYS A 23 37.08 -24.31 31.74
N TYR A 24 37.98 -25.24 31.38
CA TYR A 24 38.09 -25.75 30.01
C TYR A 24 36.86 -26.53 29.57
N GLY A 25 36.28 -27.36 30.44
CA GLY A 25 35.03 -28.08 30.16
C GLY A 25 33.84 -27.14 29.95
N GLN A 26 33.74 -26.06 30.73
CA GLN A 26 32.72 -25.02 30.55
C GLN A 26 32.95 -24.22 29.25
N LEU A 27 34.21 -23.94 28.87
CA LEU A 27 34.54 -23.26 27.62
C LEU A 27 34.22 -24.12 26.38
N LEU A 28 34.51 -25.43 26.42
CA LEU A 28 34.15 -26.37 25.35
C LEU A 28 32.62 -26.56 25.26
N ALA A 29 31.92 -26.63 26.39
CA ALA A 29 30.47 -26.71 26.41
C ALA A 29 29.81 -25.42 25.89
N MET A 30 30.38 -24.24 26.17
CA MET A 30 29.94 -22.97 25.59
C MET A 30 30.24 -22.89 24.09
N LYS A 31 31.42 -23.33 23.62
CA LYS A 31 31.74 -23.36 22.19
C LYS A 31 30.84 -24.34 21.44
N ASN A 32 30.59 -25.54 21.96
CA ASN A 32 29.66 -26.49 21.32
C ASN A 32 28.22 -26.00 21.34
N LYS A 33 27.75 -25.34 22.41
CA LYS A 33 26.44 -24.67 22.42
C LYS A 33 26.38 -23.51 21.44
N LEU A 34 27.42 -22.68 21.32
CA LEU A 34 27.47 -21.58 20.38
C LEU A 34 27.53 -22.07 18.93
N THR A 35 28.24 -23.17 18.66
CA THR A 35 28.35 -23.76 17.32
C THR A 35 27.05 -24.49 16.92
N LEU A 36 26.40 -25.19 17.86
CA LEU A 36 25.05 -25.75 17.67
C LEU A 36 23.98 -24.67 17.55
N SER A 37 24.10 -23.53 18.25
CA SER A 37 23.20 -22.39 18.10
C SER A 37 23.42 -21.65 16.79
N ILE A 38 24.65 -21.55 16.26
CA ILE A 38 24.92 -20.97 14.94
C ILE A 38 24.46 -21.92 13.83
N ILE A 39 24.62 -23.25 13.99
CA ILE A 39 24.08 -24.24 13.04
C ILE A 39 22.55 -24.29 13.13
N ALA A 40 21.94 -24.16 14.32
CA ALA A 40 20.49 -24.04 14.46
C ALA A 40 19.96 -22.70 13.93
N LEU A 41 20.73 -21.60 14.03
CA LEU A 41 20.40 -20.30 13.46
C LEU A 41 20.57 -20.28 11.92
N TYR A 42 21.53 -21.06 11.39
CA TYR A 42 21.69 -21.31 9.95
C TYR A 42 20.71 -22.35 9.40
N LEU A 43 20.20 -23.28 10.22
CA LEU A 43 19.09 -24.18 9.85
C LEU A 43 17.72 -23.54 10.09
N LEU A 44 17.69 -22.39 10.78
CA LEU A 44 16.57 -21.46 10.90
C LEU A 44 16.64 -20.33 9.87
N THR A 45 17.54 -20.39 8.87
CA THR A 45 17.26 -19.70 7.61
C THR A 45 16.00 -20.34 7.07
N ALA A 46 14.90 -19.63 7.28
CA ALA A 46 13.56 -20.02 6.90
C ALA A 46 13.63 -20.61 5.49
N ALA A 47 13.30 -21.90 5.38
CA ALA A 47 12.53 -22.32 4.23
C ALA A 47 11.23 -21.50 4.30
N ARG A 48 11.27 -20.27 3.78
CA ARG A 48 10.07 -19.52 3.48
C ARG A 48 9.32 -20.45 2.54
N LEU A 49 8.18 -20.97 2.98
CA LEU A 49 7.29 -21.69 2.09
C LEU A 49 7.04 -20.76 0.90
N HIS A 50 7.62 -21.06 -0.25
CA HIS A 50 7.17 -20.51 -1.51
C HIS A 50 5.84 -21.21 -1.78
N ALA A 51 4.78 -20.63 -1.25
CA ALA A 51 3.45 -20.98 -1.69
C ALA A 51 3.35 -20.48 -3.14
N GLN A 52 3.50 -21.39 -4.10
CA GLN A 52 2.91 -21.17 -5.42
C GLN A 52 1.39 -21.24 -5.24
N SER A 53 0.79 -20.17 -4.73
CA SER A 53 -0.64 -20.00 -4.85
C SER A 53 -0.91 -19.45 -6.23
N THR A 54 -1.62 -20.19 -7.07
CA THR A 54 -2.46 -19.54 -8.08
C THR A 54 -3.44 -18.69 -7.28
N ALA A 55 -3.11 -17.43 -7.05
CA ALA A 55 -3.96 -16.50 -6.34
C ALA A 55 -5.31 -16.50 -7.04
N ALA A 56 -6.33 -16.93 -6.31
CA ALA A 56 -7.66 -17.07 -6.84
C ALA A 56 -8.34 -15.70 -6.81
N LEU A 57 -9.35 -15.48 -7.67
CA LEU A 57 -10.14 -14.24 -7.66
C LEU A 57 -10.65 -13.85 -6.26
N GLN A 58 -10.90 -14.84 -5.39
CA GLN A 58 -11.33 -14.64 -4.00
C GLN A 58 -10.28 -13.95 -3.10
N ASP A 59 -9.01 -13.95 -3.50
CA ASP A 59 -7.93 -13.30 -2.77
C ASP A 59 -7.88 -11.79 -3.04
N PHE A 60 -8.66 -11.32 -4.02
CA PHE A 60 -8.83 -9.91 -4.33
C PHE A 60 -10.10 -9.33 -3.71
N ARG A 61 -9.98 -8.11 -3.16
CA ARG A 61 -11.13 -7.27 -2.88
C ARG A 61 -11.39 -6.35 -4.06
N LEU A 62 -12.65 -6.35 -4.53
CA LEU A 62 -13.13 -5.49 -5.60
C LEU A 62 -13.81 -4.24 -5.03
N ALA A 63 -13.62 -3.10 -5.67
CA ALA A 63 -14.25 -1.82 -5.34
C ALA A 63 -14.63 -1.02 -6.60
N GLY A 64 -15.51 -0.04 -6.43
CA GLY A 64 -16.11 0.69 -7.56
C GLY A 64 -16.95 -0.22 -8.45
N ASP A 65 -16.82 -0.05 -9.76
CA ASP A 65 -17.51 -0.83 -10.80
C ASP A 65 -16.83 -2.17 -11.12
N ALA A 66 -15.74 -2.48 -10.42
CA ALA A 66 -15.01 -3.72 -10.65
C ALA A 66 -15.89 -4.94 -10.33
N ARG A 67 -15.92 -5.90 -11.25
CA ARG A 67 -16.74 -7.12 -11.14
C ARG A 67 -16.09 -8.31 -11.82
N PRO A 68 -16.31 -9.54 -11.33
CA PRO A 68 -15.89 -10.74 -12.05
C PRO A 68 -16.50 -10.77 -13.46
N SER A 69 -15.71 -11.19 -14.45
CA SER A 69 -16.14 -11.26 -15.85
C SER A 69 -16.08 -12.67 -16.45
N GLY A 70 -15.72 -13.67 -15.64
CA GLY A 70 -15.59 -15.08 -16.01
C GLY A 70 -14.14 -15.58 -15.96
N GLY A 71 -13.94 -16.87 -15.68
CA GLY A 71 -12.59 -17.43 -15.50
C GLY A 71 -11.82 -16.72 -14.38
N ASP A 72 -10.55 -16.40 -14.63
CA ASP A 72 -9.67 -15.64 -13.74
C ASP A 72 -9.63 -14.14 -14.07
N CYS A 73 -10.66 -13.64 -14.78
CA CYS A 73 -10.73 -12.27 -15.29
C CYS A 73 -11.69 -11.38 -14.52
N ILE A 74 -11.25 -10.15 -14.25
CA ILE A 74 -12.00 -9.08 -13.61
C ILE A 74 -12.14 -7.92 -14.59
N GLN A 75 -13.36 -7.45 -14.77
CA GLN A 75 -13.61 -6.16 -15.42
C GLN A 75 -13.44 -5.07 -14.36
N LEU A 76 -12.55 -4.11 -14.60
CA LEU A 76 -12.32 -2.95 -13.73
C LEU A 76 -13.34 -1.85 -14.01
N THR A 77 -13.56 -1.51 -15.28
CA THR A 77 -14.58 -0.56 -15.72
C THR A 77 -15.41 -1.14 -16.87
N PRO A 78 -16.73 -0.91 -16.93
CA PRO A 78 -17.48 -1.03 -18.17
C PRO A 78 -17.10 0.06 -19.18
N ASP A 79 -17.53 -0.14 -20.42
CA ASP A 79 -17.48 0.86 -21.49
C ASP A 79 -18.55 1.95 -21.28
N LEU A 80 -18.40 2.73 -20.20
CA LEU A 80 -19.29 3.82 -19.79
C LEU A 80 -18.45 5.02 -19.36
N GLU A 81 -18.99 6.22 -19.52
CA GLU A 81 -18.37 7.44 -19.02
C GLU A 81 -18.31 7.48 -17.49
N TRP A 82 -17.27 8.11 -16.95
CA TRP A 82 -17.09 8.41 -15.52
C TRP A 82 -17.10 7.20 -14.57
N SER A 83 -16.78 6.02 -15.09
CA SER A 83 -16.63 4.79 -14.33
C SER A 83 -15.29 4.76 -13.60
N SER A 84 -15.25 4.06 -12.47
CA SER A 84 -14.00 3.74 -11.79
C SER A 84 -14.13 2.42 -11.06
N GLY A 85 -13.09 1.60 -11.15
CA GLY A 85 -13.02 0.36 -10.41
C GLY A 85 -11.60 0.00 -10.04
N SER A 86 -11.48 -0.81 -8.99
CA SER A 86 -10.19 -1.27 -8.52
C SER A 86 -10.27 -2.65 -7.91
N ILE A 87 -9.16 -3.39 -7.97
CA ILE A 87 -8.95 -4.62 -7.23
C ILE A 87 -7.71 -4.52 -6.37
N TRP A 88 -7.75 -5.14 -5.19
CA TRP A 88 -6.64 -5.14 -4.25
C TRP A 88 -6.41 -6.54 -3.72
N TYR A 89 -5.19 -7.05 -3.81
CA TYR A 89 -4.83 -8.29 -3.15
C TYR A 89 -4.89 -8.08 -1.62
N GLN A 90 -5.58 -8.98 -0.93
CA GLN A 90 -6.01 -8.73 0.46
C GLN A 90 -4.89 -8.78 1.50
N LYS A 91 -3.71 -9.30 1.14
CA LYS A 91 -2.57 -9.42 2.05
C LYS A 91 -1.40 -8.59 1.54
N ALA A 92 -0.65 -8.00 2.47
CA ALA A 92 0.57 -7.30 2.11
C ALA A 92 1.63 -8.31 1.63
N ILE A 93 2.44 -7.87 0.67
CA ILE A 93 3.64 -8.54 0.20
C ILE A 93 4.87 -7.80 0.73
N SER A 94 5.98 -8.50 0.85
CA SER A 94 7.25 -7.92 1.31
C SER A 94 8.17 -7.62 0.13
N LEU A 95 8.60 -6.35 0.00
CA LEU A 95 9.59 -5.91 -0.98
C LEU A 95 11.03 -6.34 -0.61
N GLU A 96 11.25 -6.94 0.55
CA GLU A 96 12.53 -7.58 0.90
C GLU A 96 12.74 -8.92 0.18
N ALA A 97 11.72 -9.39 -0.55
CA ALA A 97 11.78 -10.61 -1.34
C ALA A 97 11.43 -10.31 -2.80
N ASN A 98 11.87 -11.19 -3.68
CA ASN A 98 11.54 -11.12 -5.09
C ASN A 98 10.03 -11.32 -5.31
N PHE A 99 9.50 -10.73 -6.36
CA PHE A 99 8.20 -11.12 -6.90
C PHE A 99 8.21 -11.20 -8.43
N ASP A 100 7.30 -12.03 -8.95
CA ASP A 100 7.07 -12.29 -10.37
C ASP A 100 5.56 -12.44 -10.61
N MET A 101 4.96 -11.41 -11.20
CA MET A 101 3.52 -11.34 -11.48
C MET A 101 3.31 -11.36 -12.98
N GLU A 102 2.49 -12.28 -13.47
CA GLU A 102 2.06 -12.37 -14.87
C GLU A 102 0.54 -12.21 -14.95
N LEU A 103 0.10 -11.30 -15.80
CA LEU A 103 -1.30 -10.95 -16.03
C LEU A 103 -1.57 -10.80 -17.53
N ARG A 104 -2.85 -10.75 -17.92
CA ARG A 104 -3.30 -10.32 -19.24
C ARG A 104 -4.16 -9.08 -19.11
N LEU A 105 -3.89 -8.06 -19.92
CA LEU A 105 -4.62 -6.79 -19.93
C LEU A 105 -5.49 -6.70 -21.18
N MET A 106 -6.70 -6.19 -21.05
CA MET A 106 -7.48 -5.70 -22.19
C MET A 106 -7.90 -4.27 -21.89
N LEU A 107 -7.47 -3.33 -22.75
CA LEU A 107 -7.66 -1.89 -22.55
C LEU A 107 -8.80 -1.32 -23.41
N GLY A 108 -9.61 -2.20 -23.99
CA GLY A 108 -10.81 -1.82 -24.72
C GLY A 108 -10.68 -1.99 -26.22
N CYS A 109 -11.58 -1.32 -26.94
CA CYS A 109 -11.84 -1.54 -28.36
C CYS A 109 -11.89 -0.25 -29.19
N LYS A 110 -11.86 0.91 -28.52
CA LYS A 110 -11.93 2.23 -29.13
C LYS A 110 -10.56 2.85 -28.98
N ASP A 111 -9.93 3.19 -30.09
CA ASP A 111 -8.62 3.87 -30.11
C ASP A 111 -8.84 5.39 -29.96
N GLU A 112 -9.44 6.05 -30.96
CA GLU A 112 -9.65 7.51 -30.97
C GLU A 112 -10.51 8.08 -29.81
N LYS A 113 -11.26 7.23 -29.12
CA LYS A 113 -12.21 7.62 -28.06
C LYS A 113 -12.14 6.68 -26.85
N GLY A 114 -11.06 5.93 -26.73
CA GLY A 114 -10.74 5.11 -25.59
C GLY A 114 -10.03 5.93 -24.51
N ALA A 115 -10.34 5.65 -23.25
CA ALA A 115 -9.71 6.29 -22.09
C ALA A 115 -10.17 5.59 -20.79
N ASP A 116 -9.53 5.79 -19.64
CA ASP A 116 -8.26 6.52 -19.45
C ASP A 116 -7.07 5.54 -19.31
N GLY A 117 -7.34 4.23 -19.14
CA GLY A 117 -6.32 3.21 -18.89
C GLY A 117 -6.40 2.60 -17.50
N MET A 118 -5.25 2.11 -17.00
CA MET A 118 -5.17 1.51 -15.66
C MET A 118 -3.78 1.69 -15.02
N VAL A 119 -3.74 1.62 -13.69
CA VAL A 119 -2.50 1.70 -12.91
C VAL A 119 -2.39 0.50 -11.97
N PHE A 120 -1.22 -0.15 -11.99
CA PHE A 120 -0.82 -1.15 -11.02
C PHE A 120 -0.21 -0.43 -9.82
N VAL A 121 -0.88 -0.49 -8.68
CA VAL A 121 -0.57 0.31 -7.51
C VAL A 121 0.05 -0.56 -6.43
N PHE A 122 1.16 -0.12 -5.84
CA PHE A 122 1.69 -0.63 -4.59
C PHE A 122 1.58 0.44 -3.52
N HIS A 123 1.07 0.08 -2.34
CA HIS A 123 0.76 1.02 -1.27
C HIS A 123 0.89 0.38 0.12
N PRO A 124 1.37 1.08 1.16
CA PRO A 124 1.49 0.56 2.54
C PRO A 124 0.18 0.19 3.26
N HIS A 125 -0.96 0.36 2.58
CA HIS A 125 -2.29 0.18 3.12
C HIS A 125 -3.16 -0.42 2.02
N ALA A 126 -4.00 -1.38 2.40
CA ALA A 126 -4.93 -2.02 1.49
C ALA A 126 -5.99 -1.05 0.97
N GLU A 127 -6.60 -1.42 -0.16
CA GLU A 127 -7.91 -0.90 -0.60
C GLU A 127 -7.95 0.61 -0.79
N ARG A 128 -6.93 1.15 -1.47
CA ARG A 128 -6.81 2.56 -1.78
C ARG A 128 -7.28 2.85 -3.20
N THR A 129 -8.04 3.92 -3.36
CA THR A 129 -8.43 4.41 -4.68
C THR A 129 -8.29 5.91 -4.68
N GLY A 130 -7.39 6.40 -5.53
CA GLY A 130 -7.11 7.81 -5.79
C GLY A 130 -8.14 8.44 -6.73
N TYR A 131 -7.77 9.56 -7.34
CA TYR A 131 -8.67 10.33 -8.19
C TYR A 131 -8.99 9.61 -9.52
N ARG A 132 -10.25 9.63 -9.99
CA ARG A 132 -10.69 9.07 -11.29
C ARG A 132 -10.40 10.01 -12.48
N GLY A 133 -10.74 9.60 -13.69
CA GLY A 133 -10.41 10.31 -14.93
C GLY A 133 -8.93 10.12 -15.26
N GLU A 134 -8.25 11.20 -15.66
CA GLU A 134 -6.79 11.29 -15.81
C GLU A 134 -5.98 10.86 -14.57
N GLY A 135 -6.62 10.73 -13.40
CA GLY A 135 -5.99 10.19 -12.21
C GLY A 135 -5.97 8.65 -12.11
N MET A 136 -6.76 7.95 -12.94
CA MET A 136 -6.89 6.49 -13.04
C MET A 136 -7.02 5.70 -11.72
N GLY A 137 -7.52 6.35 -10.66
CA GLY A 137 -7.57 5.77 -9.32
C GLY A 137 -6.21 5.65 -8.62
N PHE A 138 -5.14 6.21 -9.19
CA PHE A 138 -3.81 6.32 -8.59
C PHE A 138 -3.53 7.71 -8.02
N ALA A 139 -4.03 8.76 -8.68
CA ALA A 139 -3.67 10.12 -8.33
C ALA A 139 -4.05 10.45 -6.87
N GLY A 140 -3.13 11.10 -6.16
CA GLY A 140 -3.27 11.44 -4.75
C GLY A 140 -2.95 10.33 -3.76
N LEU A 141 -2.64 9.09 -4.19
CA LEU A 141 -2.21 8.03 -3.26
C LEU A 141 -0.78 8.27 -2.78
N TYR A 142 -0.56 8.40 -1.48
CA TYR A 142 0.78 8.62 -0.92
C TYR A 142 1.00 7.85 0.40
N PRO A 143 2.18 7.23 0.60
CA PRO A 143 3.21 7.03 -0.42
C PRO A 143 2.79 5.89 -1.34
N SER A 144 3.19 5.92 -2.61
CA SER A 144 2.77 4.88 -3.55
C SER A 144 3.76 4.70 -4.70
N LEU A 145 3.75 3.51 -5.27
CA LEU A 145 4.33 3.23 -6.58
C LEU A 145 3.19 2.92 -7.54
N GLY A 146 3.18 3.55 -8.70
CA GLY A 146 2.21 3.27 -9.77
C GLY A 146 2.94 2.83 -11.02
N LEU A 147 2.60 1.68 -11.58
CA LEU A 147 2.92 1.36 -12.97
C LEU A 147 1.68 1.69 -13.79
N GLU A 148 1.77 2.79 -14.52
CA GLU A 148 0.70 3.30 -15.37
C GLU A 148 0.75 2.65 -16.74
N VAL A 149 -0.41 2.29 -17.27
CA VAL A 149 -0.63 1.96 -18.68
C VAL A 149 -1.79 2.85 -19.14
N ASP A 150 -1.41 3.93 -19.81
CA ASP A 150 -2.30 5.02 -20.20
C ASP A 150 -2.59 4.95 -21.70
N THR A 151 -3.86 5.13 -22.05
CA THR A 151 -4.36 5.09 -23.42
C THR A 151 -4.92 6.42 -23.90
N TRP A 152 -4.81 7.48 -23.10
CA TRP A 152 -5.31 8.79 -23.45
C TRP A 152 -4.21 9.87 -23.33
N GLU A 153 -4.22 10.84 -24.25
CA GLU A 153 -3.26 11.94 -24.21
C GLU A 153 -3.79 13.10 -23.35
N ASN A 154 -3.29 13.22 -22.12
CA ASN A 154 -3.42 14.40 -21.29
C ASN A 154 -2.17 15.29 -21.40
N GLY A 155 -2.08 16.13 -22.43
CA GLY A 155 -0.90 16.96 -22.69
C GLY A 155 -0.43 17.86 -21.52
N HIS A 156 -1.30 18.21 -20.57
CA HIS A 156 -0.92 18.96 -19.35
C HIS A 156 -0.21 18.11 -18.29
N LEU A 157 -0.29 16.78 -18.38
CA LEU A 157 0.44 15.81 -17.55
C LEU A 157 1.78 15.39 -18.18
N GLY A 158 2.01 15.79 -19.43
CA GLY A 158 3.25 15.55 -20.19
C GLY A 158 3.20 14.29 -21.03
N ASP A 159 2.01 13.80 -21.34
CA ASP A 159 1.79 12.52 -22.01
C ASP A 159 2.28 12.58 -23.46
N PRO A 160 2.87 11.49 -23.98
CA PRO A 160 3.04 11.33 -25.42
C PRO A 160 1.69 11.10 -26.11
N ALA A 161 1.61 11.45 -27.39
CA ALA A 161 0.42 11.25 -28.23
C ALA A 161 0.07 9.77 -28.54
N ALA A 162 0.88 8.82 -28.08
CA ALA A 162 0.62 7.40 -28.24
C ALA A 162 0.44 6.77 -26.86
N ASP A 163 -0.27 5.64 -26.78
CA ASP A 163 -0.32 4.79 -25.60
C ASP A 163 1.06 4.65 -24.98
N HIS A 164 1.11 4.75 -23.66
CA HIS A 164 2.38 4.77 -22.98
C HIS A 164 2.31 4.11 -21.61
N VAL A 165 3.51 3.84 -21.10
CA VAL A 165 3.72 3.25 -19.79
C VAL A 165 4.76 4.08 -19.04
N ALA A 166 4.49 4.35 -17.79
CA ALA A 166 5.41 5.06 -16.90
C ALA A 166 5.41 4.41 -15.50
N LEU A 167 6.56 4.50 -14.84
CA LEU A 167 6.63 4.25 -13.41
C LEU A 167 6.49 5.59 -12.69
N LEU A 168 5.41 5.71 -11.92
CA LEU A 168 5.02 6.88 -11.17
C LEU A 168 5.24 6.64 -9.67
N ARG A 169 5.25 7.74 -8.91
CA ARG A 169 5.29 7.69 -7.45
C ARG A 169 4.28 8.64 -6.85
N ASP A 170 3.90 8.34 -5.62
CA ASP A 170 3.24 9.28 -4.71
C ASP A 170 1.95 9.88 -5.26
N GLY A 171 1.25 9.10 -6.09
CA GLY A 171 -0.03 9.50 -6.68
C GLY A 171 0.13 10.72 -7.59
N ASN A 172 1.32 10.97 -8.12
CA ASN A 172 1.57 12.03 -9.07
C ASN A 172 1.58 11.45 -10.48
N VAL A 173 0.53 11.78 -11.22
CA VAL A 173 0.34 11.35 -12.62
C VAL A 173 1.09 12.25 -13.61
N HIS A 174 1.63 13.39 -13.18
CA HIS A 174 2.40 14.23 -14.09
C HIS A 174 3.82 13.66 -14.28
N HIS A 175 4.15 13.33 -15.53
CA HIS A 175 5.38 12.63 -15.91
C HIS A 175 6.69 13.35 -15.60
N ALA A 176 6.67 14.68 -15.40
CA ALA A 176 7.87 15.40 -14.96
C ALA A 176 8.36 14.97 -13.56
N TYR A 177 7.51 14.30 -12.79
CA TYR A 177 7.79 13.86 -11.42
C TYR A 177 7.81 12.32 -11.26
N GLY A 178 7.57 11.59 -12.34
CA GLY A 178 7.63 10.13 -12.39
C GLY A 178 9.03 9.59 -12.09
N LEU A 179 9.11 8.31 -11.77
CA LEU A 179 10.37 7.57 -11.58
C LEU A 179 11.02 7.23 -12.92
N THR A 180 10.23 7.06 -13.97
CA THR A 180 10.70 6.92 -15.35
C THR A 180 10.01 7.92 -16.27
N PRO A 181 10.65 8.36 -17.36
CA PRO A 181 9.95 9.04 -18.44
C PRO A 181 8.85 8.15 -19.03
N PRO A 182 7.77 8.72 -19.59
CA PRO A 182 6.74 7.96 -20.26
C PRO A 182 7.32 7.28 -21.49
N LYS A 183 7.09 5.98 -21.60
CA LYS A 183 7.55 5.16 -22.70
C LYS A 183 6.38 4.85 -23.62
N ALA A 184 6.35 5.50 -24.79
CA ALA A 184 5.39 5.15 -25.84
C ALA A 184 5.51 3.67 -26.23
N ILE A 185 4.36 3.03 -26.37
CA ILE A 185 4.18 1.62 -26.74
C ILE A 185 3.26 1.52 -27.97
N ALA A 186 3.01 0.30 -28.44
CA ALA A 186 2.03 0.07 -29.48
C ALA A 186 0.62 0.20 -28.88
N ASN A 187 -0.36 0.61 -29.70
CA ASN A 187 -1.76 0.69 -29.31
C ASN A 187 -2.23 -0.65 -28.69
N LEU A 188 -2.83 -0.57 -27.50
CA LEU A 188 -3.37 -1.69 -26.73
C LEU A 188 -4.92 -1.72 -26.70
N GLU A 189 -5.59 -0.71 -27.27
CA GLU A 189 -7.05 -0.58 -27.35
C GLU A 189 -7.64 -1.34 -28.56
N ASP A 190 -7.21 -2.59 -28.75
CA ASP A 190 -7.46 -3.36 -29.97
C ASP A 190 -8.40 -4.58 -29.79
N CYS A 191 -9.16 -4.58 -28.69
CA CYS A 191 -10.02 -5.66 -28.21
C CYS A 191 -9.30 -6.96 -27.84
N ARG A 192 -7.96 -7.01 -27.79
CA ARG A 192 -7.21 -8.22 -27.45
C ARG A 192 -6.67 -8.15 -26.03
N GLU A 193 -6.24 -9.32 -25.58
CA GLU A 193 -5.54 -9.48 -24.32
C GLU A 193 -4.02 -9.44 -24.57
N HIS A 194 -3.32 -8.60 -23.81
CA HIS A 194 -1.88 -8.40 -23.90
C HIS A 194 -1.19 -8.94 -22.64
N PRO A 195 -0.24 -9.89 -22.76
CA PRO A 195 0.55 -10.36 -21.62
C PRO A 195 1.36 -9.23 -20.99
N LEU A 196 1.15 -9.02 -19.70
CA LEU A 196 1.93 -8.16 -18.82
C LEU A 196 2.72 -9.02 -17.84
N ARG A 197 4.00 -8.70 -17.63
CA ARG A 197 4.81 -9.29 -16.57
C ARG A 197 5.52 -8.21 -15.78
N ILE A 198 5.35 -8.21 -14.46
CA ILE A 198 5.98 -7.29 -13.51
C ILE A 198 6.88 -8.10 -12.58
N THR A 199 8.16 -7.73 -12.50
CA THR A 199 9.15 -8.41 -11.65
C THR A 199 9.88 -7.43 -10.75
N TRP A 200 10.17 -7.87 -9.53
CA TRP A 200 11.07 -7.20 -8.60
C TRP A 200 12.16 -8.17 -8.14
N ASP A 201 13.41 -7.75 -8.31
CA ASP A 201 14.58 -8.41 -7.74
C ASP A 201 15.08 -7.57 -6.56
N ALA A 202 14.89 -8.10 -5.34
CA ALA A 202 15.20 -7.40 -4.10
C ALA A 202 16.70 -7.24 -3.84
N GLU A 203 17.53 -8.19 -4.30
CA GLU A 203 18.99 -8.11 -4.17
C GLU A 203 19.56 -7.04 -5.09
N GLN A 204 19.03 -6.98 -6.31
CA GLN A 204 19.44 -6.02 -7.33
C GLN A 204 18.73 -4.68 -7.23
N MET A 205 17.68 -4.58 -6.41
CA MET A 205 16.77 -3.45 -6.34
C MET A 205 16.21 -3.08 -7.72
N LEU A 206 15.83 -4.09 -8.52
CA LEU A 206 15.47 -3.93 -9.93
C LEU A 206 13.99 -4.26 -10.16
N PHE A 207 13.21 -3.24 -10.52
CA PHE A 207 11.83 -3.36 -10.96
C PHE A 207 11.77 -3.38 -12.49
N GLN A 208 11.14 -4.40 -13.08
CA GLN A 208 11.00 -4.51 -14.53
C GLN A 208 9.59 -4.84 -14.95
N VAL A 209 9.22 -4.35 -16.13
CA VAL A 209 7.91 -4.59 -16.74
C VAL A 209 8.11 -5.01 -18.18
N LYS A 210 7.39 -6.06 -18.58
CA LYS A 210 7.27 -6.48 -19.97
C LYS A 210 5.81 -6.46 -20.41
N ILE A 211 5.55 -5.92 -21.61
CA ILE A 211 4.28 -6.03 -22.31
C ILE A 211 4.56 -6.76 -23.63
N ASP A 212 3.75 -7.78 -23.96
CA ASP A 212 3.93 -8.62 -25.15
C ASP A 212 5.37 -9.18 -25.27
N GLY A 213 5.96 -9.52 -24.13
CA GLY A 213 7.33 -10.04 -24.02
C GLY A 213 8.45 -9.00 -24.19
N ARG A 214 8.13 -7.74 -24.48
CA ARG A 214 9.11 -6.65 -24.62
C ARG A 214 9.26 -5.87 -23.32
N THR A 215 10.49 -5.65 -22.87
CA THR A 215 10.76 -4.79 -21.70
C THR A 215 10.39 -3.34 -22.02
N VAL A 216 9.44 -2.79 -21.26
CA VAL A 216 8.96 -1.41 -21.39
C VAL A 216 9.40 -0.53 -20.21
N VAL A 217 9.61 -1.13 -19.03
CA VAL A 217 10.20 -0.47 -17.85
C VAL A 217 11.34 -1.31 -17.31
N SER A 218 12.44 -0.65 -16.94
CA SER A 218 13.54 -1.23 -16.18
C SER A 218 14.10 -0.15 -15.27
N TYR A 219 13.80 -0.24 -13.98
CA TYR A 219 14.09 0.79 -12.99
C TYR A 219 14.83 0.19 -11.81
N ARG A 220 16.01 0.75 -11.48
CA ARG A 220 16.87 0.24 -10.41
C ARG A 220 16.98 1.28 -9.29
N GLU A 221 16.34 1.03 -8.16
CA GLU A 221 16.32 1.93 -7.02
C GLU A 221 15.86 1.21 -5.75
N ASN A 222 16.27 1.71 -4.58
CA ASN A 222 15.76 1.24 -3.30
C ASN A 222 14.31 1.73 -3.05
N LEU A 223 13.33 1.05 -3.65
CA LEU A 223 11.90 1.41 -3.53
C LEU A 223 11.42 1.47 -2.07
N ILE A 224 11.96 0.61 -1.20
CA ILE A 224 11.61 0.58 0.22
C ILE A 224 11.97 1.92 0.87
N ALA A 225 13.18 2.41 0.66
CA ALA A 225 13.64 3.68 1.24
C ALA A 225 13.05 4.90 0.52
N GLU A 226 13.10 4.90 -0.81
CA GLU A 226 12.85 6.08 -1.63
C GLU A 226 11.37 6.35 -1.92
N VAL A 227 10.54 5.30 -1.94
CA VAL A 227 9.09 5.42 -2.19
C VAL A 227 8.33 5.13 -0.90
N PHE A 228 8.59 3.98 -0.28
CA PHE A 228 7.81 3.53 0.87
C PHE A 228 8.36 3.95 2.22
N ASN A 229 9.25 4.95 2.25
CA ASN A 229 9.67 5.62 3.47
C ASN A 229 10.34 4.69 4.51
N GLY A 230 10.89 3.57 4.07
CA GLY A 230 11.50 2.51 4.89
C GLY A 230 10.55 1.35 5.21
N ASN A 231 9.30 1.38 4.76
CA ASN A 231 8.35 0.29 4.96
C ASN A 231 8.48 -0.75 3.84
N PRO A 232 8.93 -1.98 4.14
CA PRO A 232 9.05 -3.03 3.12
C PRO A 232 7.71 -3.66 2.75
N ASP A 233 6.68 -3.50 3.58
CA ASP A 233 5.43 -4.24 3.42
C ASP A 233 4.38 -3.38 2.72
N VAL A 234 3.95 -3.85 1.56
CA VAL A 234 3.01 -3.14 0.68
C VAL A 234 1.88 -4.05 0.26
N TYR A 235 0.68 -3.51 0.21
CA TYR A 235 -0.42 -4.09 -0.56
C TYR A 235 -0.24 -3.71 -2.02
N TRP A 236 -0.77 -4.54 -2.91
CA TRP A 236 -0.81 -4.21 -4.32
C TRP A 236 -2.21 -4.40 -4.88
N GLY A 237 -2.51 -3.65 -5.94
CA GLY A 237 -3.80 -3.64 -6.59
C GLY A 237 -3.71 -3.04 -7.99
N ILE A 238 -4.86 -2.96 -8.64
CA ILE A 238 -5.01 -2.36 -9.96
C ILE A 238 -6.20 -1.42 -9.88
N THR A 239 -6.02 -0.18 -10.30
CA THR A 239 -7.05 0.85 -10.35
C THR A 239 -7.25 1.25 -11.81
N SER A 240 -8.48 1.61 -12.18
CA SER A 240 -8.81 2.08 -13.51
C SER A 240 -9.97 3.06 -13.44
N ALA A 241 -10.03 3.95 -14.42
CA ALA A 241 -11.10 4.91 -14.58
C ALA A 241 -11.43 5.14 -16.07
N THR A 242 -12.58 5.72 -16.29
CA THR A 242 -12.96 6.34 -17.56
C THR A 242 -13.36 7.80 -17.32
N GLY A 243 -13.29 8.59 -18.38
CA GLY A 243 -13.70 9.99 -18.42
C GLY A 243 -14.92 10.19 -19.32
N ALA A 244 -14.92 11.30 -20.07
CA ALA A 244 -15.87 11.51 -21.17
C ALA A 244 -15.60 10.55 -22.35
N TYR A 245 -14.35 10.12 -22.49
CA TYR A 245 -13.95 8.98 -23.33
C TYR A 245 -13.83 7.74 -22.44
N ASN A 246 -14.00 6.57 -23.04
CA ASN A 246 -14.17 5.35 -22.27
C ASN A 246 -13.79 4.11 -23.05
N ASN A 247 -13.26 3.15 -22.31
CA ASN A 247 -13.15 1.77 -22.71
C ASN A 247 -13.54 0.84 -21.56
N ALA A 248 -13.88 -0.40 -21.90
CA ALA A 248 -13.97 -1.45 -20.91
C ALA A 248 -12.56 -1.96 -20.59
N HIS A 249 -12.12 -1.79 -19.35
CA HIS A 249 -10.83 -2.30 -18.89
C HIS A 249 -10.99 -3.64 -18.18
N LYS A 250 -10.16 -4.62 -18.54
CA LYS A 250 -10.15 -5.94 -17.92
C LYS A 250 -8.74 -6.41 -17.62
N VAL A 251 -8.63 -7.23 -16.59
CA VAL A 251 -7.40 -7.91 -16.22
C VAL A 251 -7.68 -9.36 -15.89
N CYS A 252 -6.84 -10.27 -16.37
CA CYS A 252 -6.85 -11.68 -16.00
C CYS A 252 -5.55 -12.03 -15.30
N VAL A 253 -5.64 -12.78 -14.19
CA VAL A 253 -4.48 -13.19 -13.41
C VAL A 253 -3.96 -14.53 -13.94
N GLU A 254 -2.68 -14.61 -14.35
CA GLU A 254 -2.06 -15.85 -14.82
C GLU A 254 -1.18 -16.48 -13.73
N LYS A 255 -0.28 -15.68 -13.16
CA LYS A 255 0.67 -16.14 -12.15
C LYS A 255 0.92 -15.03 -11.16
N LEU A 256 0.91 -15.38 -9.88
CA LEU A 256 1.33 -14.50 -8.80
C LEU A 256 2.32 -15.25 -7.92
N ASP A 257 3.55 -14.76 -7.90
CA ASP A 257 4.65 -15.31 -7.10
C ASP A 257 5.27 -14.17 -6.30
N PHE A 258 5.03 -14.17 -5.00
CA PHE A 258 5.54 -13.17 -4.06
C PHE A 258 5.58 -13.72 -2.64
N THR A 259 6.35 -13.07 -1.76
CA THR A 259 6.36 -13.37 -0.33
C THR A 259 5.36 -12.47 0.41
N LEU A 260 4.47 -13.07 1.21
CA LEU A 260 3.56 -12.33 2.10
C LEU A 260 4.32 -11.72 3.29
N SER A 261 3.86 -10.55 3.73
CA SER A 261 4.26 -9.94 5.00
C SER A 261 3.72 -10.75 6.19
N ASP A 262 4.44 -10.75 7.31
CA ASP A 262 3.96 -11.39 8.55
C ASP A 262 2.78 -10.59 9.16
N ASP A 263 1.61 -11.21 9.28
CA ASP A 263 0.30 -10.62 9.70
C ASP A 263 0.27 -9.92 11.09
N ARG A 264 1.37 -9.91 11.86
CA ARG A 264 1.33 -9.59 13.30
C ARG A 264 1.36 -8.10 13.65
N GLN A 265 1.53 -7.21 12.69
CA GLN A 265 2.03 -5.87 12.97
C GLN A 265 0.96 -4.75 12.84
N GLU A 266 -0.22 -5.01 12.27
CA GLU A 266 -1.17 -3.95 11.89
C GLU A 266 -1.75 -3.13 13.06
N LEU A 267 -2.03 -3.75 14.22
CA LEU A 267 -2.60 -3.08 15.39
C LEU A 267 -1.56 -2.28 16.20
N GLU A 268 -0.34 -2.80 16.36
CA GLU A 268 0.77 -2.03 16.97
C GLU A 268 1.26 -0.92 16.03
N LEU A 269 1.26 -1.15 14.71
CA LEU A 269 1.62 -0.12 13.75
C LEU A 269 0.62 1.02 13.67
N ARG A 270 -0.69 0.86 13.91
CA ARG A 270 -1.62 2.02 13.83
C ARG A 270 -1.25 3.10 14.87
N GLY A 271 -0.93 2.69 16.10
CA GLY A 271 -0.46 3.60 17.16
C GLY A 271 0.95 4.18 16.91
N LEU A 272 1.85 3.41 16.28
CA LEU A 272 3.20 3.85 15.92
C LEU A 272 3.24 4.70 14.63
N LYS A 273 2.41 4.38 13.61
CA LYS A 273 2.29 5.08 12.32
C LYS A 273 1.80 6.52 12.52
N LEU A 274 0.78 6.76 13.35
CA LEU A 274 0.34 8.13 13.65
C LEU A 274 1.47 9.01 14.23
N GLN A 275 2.37 8.41 15.01
CA GLN A 275 3.54 9.11 15.56
C GLN A 275 4.62 9.34 14.50
N GLN A 276 4.69 8.50 13.47
CA GLN A 276 5.69 8.51 12.42
C GLN A 276 5.23 9.13 11.08
N LEU A 277 3.94 9.50 10.95
CA LEU A 277 3.37 10.04 9.72
C LEU A 277 4.29 11.08 9.08
N LYS A 278 4.73 10.79 7.85
CA LYS A 278 5.53 11.68 7.01
C LYS A 278 4.64 12.52 6.12
N GLN A 279 5.18 13.63 5.63
CA GLN A 279 4.41 14.56 4.82
C GLN A 279 3.86 13.88 3.56
N GLY A 280 2.58 14.10 3.24
CA GLY A 280 1.88 13.44 2.14
C GLY A 280 1.09 12.21 2.59
N GLU A 281 1.46 11.55 3.70
CA GLU A 281 0.85 10.26 4.10
C GLU A 281 -0.60 10.40 4.50
N PHE A 282 -1.41 9.46 4.00
CA PHE A 282 -2.80 9.29 4.37
C PHE A 282 -2.92 8.28 5.52
N ILE A 283 -3.80 8.60 6.46
CA ILE A 283 -4.34 7.62 7.39
C ILE A 283 -5.86 7.66 7.33
N THR A 284 -6.48 6.49 7.29
CA THR A 284 -7.92 6.36 7.49
C THR A 284 -8.15 5.87 8.89
N LEU A 285 -8.94 6.62 9.64
CA LEU A 285 -9.35 6.23 10.97
C LEU A 285 -10.73 5.60 10.84
N GLU A 286 -10.76 4.28 10.64
CA GLU A 286 -11.96 3.48 10.31
C GLU A 286 -13.08 3.57 11.37
N ARG A 287 -12.72 3.96 12.60
CA ARG A 287 -13.66 4.14 13.72
C ARG A 287 -14.35 5.50 13.71
N ILE A 288 -13.94 6.44 12.86
CA ILE A 288 -14.62 7.73 12.70
C ILE A 288 -15.86 7.52 11.85
N GLN A 289 -16.95 7.18 12.55
CA GLN A 289 -18.27 6.98 11.98
C GLN A 289 -19.21 8.12 12.39
N PHE A 290 -20.26 8.28 11.60
CA PHE A 290 -21.33 9.24 11.84
C PHE A 290 -22.67 8.52 12.00
N GLU A 291 -23.60 9.17 12.68
CA GLU A 291 -25.01 8.76 12.62
C GLU A 291 -25.51 8.75 11.16
N SER A 292 -26.48 7.89 10.88
CA SER A 292 -26.98 7.69 9.51
C SER A 292 -27.51 9.00 8.91
N GLY A 293 -27.08 9.31 7.68
CA GLY A 293 -27.48 10.56 6.99
C GLY A 293 -26.98 11.86 7.63
N SER A 294 -26.11 11.77 8.64
CA SER A 294 -25.74 12.89 9.51
C SER A 294 -24.23 13.17 9.49
N ASP A 295 -23.85 14.31 10.06
CA ASP A 295 -22.49 14.75 10.42
C ASP A 295 -22.23 14.68 11.94
N ILE A 296 -23.13 14.03 12.70
CA ILE A 296 -22.96 13.76 14.13
C ILE A 296 -22.01 12.58 14.34
N LEU A 297 -20.86 12.83 15.00
CA LEU A 297 -19.84 11.84 15.35
C LEU A 297 -20.33 10.86 16.43
N THR A 298 -20.14 9.55 16.19
CA THR A 298 -20.44 8.51 17.18
C THR A 298 -19.47 8.56 18.38
N PRO A 299 -19.83 7.95 19.53
CA PRO A 299 -18.93 7.86 20.68
C PRO A 299 -17.57 7.23 20.35
N GLU A 300 -17.55 6.20 19.53
CA GLU A 300 -16.32 5.50 19.10
C GLU A 300 -15.47 6.40 18.20
N GLY A 301 -16.09 7.14 17.28
CA GLY A 301 -15.40 8.10 16.44
C GLY A 301 -14.80 9.25 17.25
N ARG A 302 -15.45 9.66 18.34
CA ARG A 302 -14.92 10.65 19.29
C ARG A 302 -13.69 10.12 20.04
N GLN A 303 -13.71 8.86 20.49
CA GLN A 303 -12.54 8.24 21.14
C GLN A 303 -11.34 8.17 20.19
N GLU A 304 -11.57 7.81 18.94
CA GLU A 304 -10.51 7.77 17.92
C GLU A 304 -9.92 9.17 17.66
N LEU A 305 -10.78 10.20 17.62
CA LEU A 305 -10.36 11.59 17.47
C LEU A 305 -9.64 12.16 18.69
N ASP A 306 -9.94 11.66 19.89
CA ASP A 306 -9.22 12.02 21.10
C ASP A 306 -7.76 11.58 21.05
N GLU A 307 -7.52 10.38 20.53
CA GLU A 307 -6.18 9.87 20.32
C GLU A 307 -5.44 10.67 19.25
N LEU A 308 -6.10 10.98 18.12
CA LEU A 308 -5.52 11.86 17.10
C LEU A 308 -5.16 13.23 17.67
N ALA A 309 -6.05 13.84 18.46
CA ALA A 309 -5.79 15.13 19.09
C ALA A 309 -4.59 15.07 20.05
N ARG A 310 -4.43 14.00 20.83
CA ARG A 310 -3.27 13.78 21.70
C ARG A 310 -1.97 13.79 20.90
N ILE A 311 -1.95 13.11 19.76
CA ILE A 311 -0.77 13.03 18.87
C ILE A 311 -0.49 14.39 18.23
N MET A 312 -1.51 15.08 17.73
CA MET A 312 -1.37 16.41 17.14
C MET A 312 -0.85 17.45 18.14
N LYS A 313 -1.19 17.33 19.43
CA LYS A 313 -0.62 18.17 20.50
C LYS A 313 0.88 17.92 20.69
N GLY A 314 1.30 16.65 20.65
CA GLY A 314 2.72 16.27 20.69
C GLY A 314 3.52 16.68 19.46
N ARG A 315 2.85 16.99 18.33
CA ARG A 315 3.50 17.34 17.05
C ARG A 315 2.99 18.70 16.52
N PRO A 316 3.45 19.85 17.04
CA PRO A 316 2.94 21.18 16.66
C PRO A 316 3.03 21.54 15.17
N LYS A 317 3.94 20.89 14.43
CA LYS A 317 4.14 21.09 12.98
C LYS A 317 3.19 20.25 12.10
N LEU A 318 2.47 19.28 12.69
CA LEU A 318 1.58 18.37 11.97
C LEU A 318 0.32 19.13 11.51
N HIS A 319 0.07 19.20 10.20
CA HIS A 319 -1.13 19.79 9.59
C HIS A 319 -1.87 18.69 8.83
N LEU A 320 -3.21 18.66 8.89
CA LEU A 320 -3.99 17.60 8.26
C LEU A 320 -5.00 18.19 7.28
N ASP A 321 -5.05 17.65 6.06
CA ASP A 321 -6.29 17.62 5.29
C ASP A 321 -7.22 16.58 5.91
N ILE A 322 -8.50 16.89 6.05
CA ILE A 322 -9.54 16.00 6.56
C ILE A 322 -10.55 15.80 5.44
N ILE A 323 -10.58 14.63 4.83
CA ILE A 323 -11.32 14.37 3.61
C ILE A 323 -12.51 13.48 3.94
N GLY A 324 -13.72 14.03 3.80
CA GLY A 324 -14.96 13.27 3.98
C GLY A 324 -15.37 12.57 2.69
N HIS A 325 -15.92 11.36 2.81
CA HIS A 325 -16.51 10.60 1.70
C HIS A 325 -17.94 10.16 2.03
N THR A 326 -18.74 9.92 1.00
CA THR A 326 -20.06 9.28 1.08
C THR A 326 -20.04 7.92 0.39
N ASP A 327 -21.14 7.17 0.53
CA ASP A 327 -21.43 6.09 -0.42
C ASP A 327 -22.01 6.67 -1.72
N GLY A 328 -22.20 5.79 -2.71
CA GLY A 328 -22.72 6.14 -4.03
C GLY A 328 -24.25 6.18 -4.13
N ILE A 329 -24.99 6.36 -3.04
CA ILE A 329 -26.45 6.50 -3.07
C ILE A 329 -26.82 7.97 -2.95
N GLY A 330 -27.67 8.44 -3.85
CA GLY A 330 -28.29 9.76 -3.79
C GLY A 330 -27.80 10.66 -4.90
N ASP A 331 -28.00 11.95 -4.71
CA ASP A 331 -27.56 12.99 -5.63
C ASP A 331 -26.09 13.36 -5.36
N ALA A 332 -25.30 13.50 -6.42
CA ALA A 332 -23.86 13.73 -6.33
C ALA A 332 -23.51 15.05 -5.61
N ASP A 333 -24.26 16.12 -5.85
CA ASP A 333 -24.05 17.42 -5.21
C ASP A 333 -24.44 17.36 -3.72
N ALA A 334 -25.54 16.68 -3.40
CA ALA A 334 -25.93 16.41 -2.02
C ALA A 334 -24.87 15.60 -1.27
N ASN A 335 -24.27 14.61 -1.92
CA ASN A 335 -23.21 13.76 -1.40
C ASN A 335 -21.91 14.54 -1.18
N LEU A 336 -21.53 15.41 -2.13
CA LEU A 336 -20.42 16.32 -1.96
C LEU A 336 -20.62 17.26 -0.76
N ALA A 337 -21.81 17.86 -0.63
CA ALA A 337 -22.15 18.72 0.48
C ALA A 337 -22.11 17.98 1.83
N LEU A 338 -22.66 16.76 1.91
CA LEU A 338 -22.64 15.93 3.13
C LEU A 338 -21.22 15.55 3.53
N SER A 339 -20.40 15.12 2.57
CA SER A 339 -19.01 14.75 2.81
C SER A 339 -18.21 15.93 3.39
N LYS A 340 -18.44 17.15 2.89
CA LYS A 340 -17.84 18.39 3.40
C LYS A 340 -18.30 18.71 4.82
N ARG A 341 -19.59 18.53 5.13
CA ARG A 341 -20.11 18.72 6.50
C ARG A 341 -19.45 17.78 7.50
N ARG A 342 -19.29 16.50 7.14
CA ARG A 342 -18.59 15.49 7.95
C ARG A 342 -17.14 15.86 8.23
N ALA A 343 -16.39 16.28 7.21
CA ALA A 343 -15.03 16.77 7.39
C ALA A 343 -14.96 18.00 8.31
N ASN A 344 -15.91 18.93 8.16
CA ASN A 344 -16.02 20.09 9.05
C ASN A 344 -16.36 19.70 10.49
N ALA A 345 -17.21 18.68 10.71
CA ALA A 345 -17.55 18.18 12.03
C ALA A 345 -16.32 17.59 12.75
N VAL A 346 -15.50 16.83 12.03
CA VAL A 346 -14.21 16.32 12.53
C VAL A 346 -13.25 17.48 12.87
N ALA A 347 -13.09 18.45 11.97
CA ALA A 347 -12.24 19.61 12.21
C ALA A 347 -12.73 20.44 13.42
N LYS A 348 -14.05 20.59 13.57
CA LYS A 348 -14.67 21.23 14.75
C LYS A 348 -14.32 20.47 16.02
N TYR A 349 -14.48 19.15 16.05
CA TYR A 349 -14.17 18.33 17.20
C TYR A 349 -12.69 18.44 17.61
N LEU A 350 -11.76 18.35 16.65
CA LEU A 350 -10.32 18.50 16.93
C LEU A 350 -9.97 19.91 17.46
N ARG A 351 -10.64 20.96 17.00
CA ARG A 351 -10.49 22.31 17.55
C ARG A 351 -10.98 22.40 19.00
N GLU A 352 -12.12 21.78 19.31
CA GLU A 352 -12.64 21.69 20.69
C GLU A 352 -11.66 20.94 21.61
N LYS A 353 -10.90 19.99 21.07
CA LYS A 353 -9.80 19.32 21.77
C LYS A 353 -8.51 20.13 21.84
N GLY A 354 -8.48 21.35 21.30
CA GLY A 354 -7.37 22.29 21.43
C GLY A 354 -6.37 22.29 20.27
N ILE A 355 -6.72 21.70 19.11
CA ILE A 355 -5.88 21.79 17.91
C ILE A 355 -6.15 23.11 17.16
N PRO A 356 -5.14 23.93 16.88
CA PRO A 356 -5.33 25.17 16.12
C PRO A 356 -5.97 24.94 14.75
N GLY A 357 -7.01 25.70 14.42
CA GLY A 357 -7.75 25.54 13.16
C GLY A 357 -6.91 25.65 11.89
N LYS A 358 -5.84 26.47 11.90
CA LYS A 358 -4.88 26.58 10.78
C LYS A 358 -4.15 25.27 10.44
N ARG A 359 -4.19 24.28 11.34
CA ARG A 359 -3.60 22.95 11.16
C ARG A 359 -4.57 21.93 10.59
N LEU A 360 -5.81 22.33 10.29
CA LEU A 360 -6.90 21.44 9.89
C LEU A 360 -7.55 22.02 8.63
N LYS A 361 -7.50 21.27 7.52
CA LYS A 361 -8.10 21.65 6.25
C LYS A 361 -9.18 20.64 5.87
N PRO A 362 -10.45 20.89 6.25
CA PRO A 362 -11.54 19.99 5.91
C PRO A 362 -11.91 20.11 4.43
N GLU A 363 -12.11 18.97 3.77
CA GLU A 363 -12.49 18.82 2.35
C GLU A 363 -13.58 17.76 2.20
N GLY A 364 -14.44 17.93 1.21
CA GLY A 364 -15.48 16.96 0.87
C GLY A 364 -15.17 16.37 -0.49
N ALA A 365 -15.14 15.04 -0.56
CA ALA A 365 -14.81 14.31 -1.78
C ALA A 365 -16.04 13.59 -2.39
N GLY A 366 -17.19 13.70 -1.73
CA GLY A 366 -18.44 13.07 -2.17
C GLY A 366 -18.31 11.55 -2.32
N GLU A 367 -18.98 11.02 -3.33
CA GLU A 367 -19.02 9.59 -3.66
C GLU A 367 -17.97 9.14 -4.67
N GLY A 368 -17.19 10.08 -5.21
CA GLY A 368 -16.32 9.85 -6.37
C GLY A 368 -15.12 8.94 -6.13
N TYR A 369 -14.85 8.53 -4.88
CA TYR A 369 -13.68 7.72 -4.49
C TYR A 369 -14.08 6.57 -3.55
N PRO A 370 -14.88 5.60 -4.04
CA PRO A 370 -15.29 4.45 -3.24
C PRO A 370 -14.11 3.48 -3.07
N THR A 371 -13.80 3.10 -1.83
CA THR A 371 -12.81 2.05 -1.53
C THR A 371 -13.43 0.66 -1.43
N HIS A 372 -14.76 0.59 -1.50
CA HIS A 372 -15.57 -0.61 -1.42
C HIS A 372 -16.71 -0.56 -2.45
N THR A 373 -17.30 -1.70 -2.80
CA THR A 373 -18.49 -1.72 -3.65
C THR A 373 -19.65 -0.94 -3.03
N ASN A 374 -20.34 -0.13 -3.84
CA ASN A 374 -21.58 0.54 -3.43
C ASN A 374 -22.82 -0.37 -3.55
N SER A 375 -22.67 -1.57 -4.14
CA SER A 375 -23.77 -2.51 -4.35
C SER A 375 -24.25 -3.17 -3.05
N THR A 376 -23.41 -3.26 -2.01
CA THR A 376 -23.75 -3.90 -0.73
C THR A 376 -23.90 -2.89 0.42
N PRO A 377 -24.81 -3.12 1.39
CA PRO A 377 -24.93 -2.27 2.58
C PRO A 377 -23.61 -2.14 3.37
N GLU A 378 -22.85 -3.22 3.47
CA GLU A 378 -21.57 -3.29 4.17
C GLU A 378 -20.50 -2.45 3.46
N GLY A 379 -20.40 -2.56 2.12
CA GLY A 379 -19.48 -1.77 1.32
C GLY A 379 -19.80 -0.28 1.39
N ARG A 380 -21.09 0.08 1.30
CA ARG A 380 -21.54 1.46 1.51
C ARG A 380 -21.17 2.00 2.89
N LYS A 381 -21.30 1.19 3.95
CA LYS A 381 -20.87 1.59 5.30
C LYS A 381 -19.40 1.95 5.36
N LYS A 382 -18.55 1.22 4.66
CA LYS A 382 -17.11 1.49 4.60
C LYS A 382 -16.75 2.69 3.70
N ASN A 383 -17.55 2.98 2.66
CA ASN A 383 -17.36 4.18 1.84
C ASN A 383 -17.73 5.48 2.57
N ARG A 384 -18.65 5.43 3.54
CA ARG A 384 -18.95 6.55 4.45
C ARG A 384 -17.83 6.74 5.49
N ARG A 385 -16.69 7.27 5.05
CA ARG A 385 -15.45 7.39 5.83
C ARG A 385 -14.88 8.81 5.87
N VAL A 386 -13.88 9.00 6.73
CA VAL A 386 -13.01 10.19 6.75
C VAL A 386 -11.56 9.76 6.67
N GLU A 387 -10.82 10.37 5.76
CA GLU A 387 -9.38 10.19 5.59
C GLU A 387 -8.63 11.44 6.05
N PHE A 388 -7.38 11.26 6.49
CA PHE A 388 -6.54 12.34 6.95
C PHE A 388 -5.23 12.29 6.18
N ARG A 389 -4.85 13.40 5.52
CA ARG A 389 -3.55 13.51 4.85
C ARG A 389 -2.67 14.51 5.57
N LEU A 390 -1.42 14.14 5.88
CA LEU A 390 -0.45 15.10 6.39
C LEU A 390 -0.03 16.07 5.27
N ILE A 391 -0.20 17.37 5.50
CA ILE A 391 0.19 18.43 4.56
C ILE A 391 1.31 19.30 5.11
N LYS A 392 2.03 19.97 4.19
CA LYS A 392 2.96 21.05 4.54
C LYS A 392 2.18 22.19 5.21
N PRO A 393 2.74 22.85 6.24
CA PRO A 393 2.19 24.12 6.71
C PRO A 393 2.08 25.09 5.52
N ILE A 394 0.92 25.71 5.34
CA ILE A 394 0.79 26.85 4.43
C ILE A 394 1.55 27.99 5.12
N VAL A 395 2.72 28.35 4.57
CA VAL A 395 3.59 29.42 5.09
C VAL A 395 3.09 30.76 4.55
#